data_AF-A0AAV8VKP0-F1
#
_entry.id   AF-A0AAV8VKP0-F1
#
_cell.length_a   1.000
_cell.length_b   1.000
_cell.length_c   1.000
_cell.angle_alpha   90.00
_cell.angle_beta   90.00
_cell.angle_gamma   90.00
#
_symmetry.space_group_name_H-M   'P 1'
#
loop_
_entity.id
_entity.type
_entity.pdbx_description
1 polymer ?
#
loop_
_entity_poly.entity_id
_entity_poly.type
_entity_poly.pdbx_seq_one_letter_code
_entity_poly.pdbx_strand_id
1 'polypeptide(L)'
;MANLLPLHENYPYTRSFRNNDVIEIVINQSTLFDATYDSQLLVSGKIIKTGDGDVSFVNNAAAFMFSSVKYVLGGGSKEMELVQDTGIVSTVRGYLCYMPEDSNHLGISGWNFPNSPKLNPDGTFSFLIPLKHFFNIFNDYRTVICGTQTFTFTRANNDANCFVVKEKTPTGNTTVKMDIENVELKIKRIYPESGIKEILLEGVAANNSIIIPYRQWDVQVKSLAAGAISDAWAVKTTSHIESPRYVILCFQVEKFDNLKKDPTYFDHINITNIKLSLNAESFPTERMRLNFGNNDYNEAHFRYTEFQSSYLNCSEKRPLLDYNVFKERTLFVIDCSRRDENERPSTVDVRLEIEAAQGFPENTKAYCIIIHDCIMECKSWLYIQGFVLSSNGAEKGFYPKEISIYDGKQRNHYLFKPPRDYNTLSVEDKHQVRFTEYNIHGLRYSSGYIDYARLHDILYDNLHHANIIYVRGVQKADFLQKVIYEEFCDSNNGSSSSRPIIVIVEKFDVNIMSQLPKYIEIHRGSVPEDENWSSGSSSSSRSSHTLVLKTEIDNHIKKLQRLKEDIDIFERKLEMFTEFQKLMLWDEKVFKNLDRFKNISPPTSKRTNL
;
A
#
# COMPACT_ATOMS: atom_id res chain seq x y z
N MET A 1 -20.43 29.26 -4.22
CA MET A 1 -21.48 28.43 -4.85
C MET A 1 -20.90 27.04 -5.06
N ALA A 2 -21.31 26.07 -4.25
CA ALA A 2 -20.90 24.68 -4.39
C ALA A 2 -21.65 24.08 -5.59
N ASN A 3 -21.07 24.17 -6.78
CA ASN A 3 -21.51 23.34 -7.89
C ASN A 3 -21.38 21.89 -7.43
N LEU A 4 -22.51 21.16 -7.40
CA LEU A 4 -22.55 19.73 -7.16
C LEU A 4 -21.64 19.07 -8.20
N LEU A 5 -20.40 18.77 -7.79
CA LEU A 5 -19.46 18.03 -8.63
C LEU A 5 -20.13 16.71 -9.01
N PRO A 6 -20.11 16.32 -10.29
CA PRO A 6 -20.72 15.07 -10.71
C PRO A 6 -20.07 13.91 -9.96
N LEU A 7 -20.92 13.06 -9.40
CA LEU A 7 -20.51 11.86 -8.70
C LEU A 7 -20.29 10.75 -9.73
N HIS A 8 -19.10 10.14 -9.71
CA HIS A 8 -18.73 9.07 -10.61
C HIS A 8 -18.71 7.74 -9.88
N GLU A 9 -19.42 6.77 -10.44
CA GLU A 9 -19.56 5.41 -9.94
C GLU A 9 -18.47 4.52 -10.54
N ASN A 10 -17.71 3.84 -9.69
CA ASN A 10 -16.66 2.93 -10.09
C ASN A 10 -16.93 1.56 -9.47
N TYR A 11 -16.80 0.51 -10.28
CA TYR A 11 -17.17 -0.84 -9.89
C TYR A 11 -15.93 -1.73 -9.77
N PRO A 12 -15.96 -2.75 -8.90
CA PRO A 12 -14.86 -3.69 -8.76
C PRO A 12 -14.70 -4.56 -10.01
N TYR A 13 -13.48 -5.01 -10.27
CA TYR A 13 -13.23 -6.01 -11.31
C TYR A 13 -13.76 -7.38 -10.95
N THR A 14 -13.74 -7.72 -9.65
CA THR A 14 -14.25 -8.98 -9.13
C THR A 14 -15.78 -8.93 -8.99
N ARG A 15 -16.43 -10.06 -9.31
CA ARG A 15 -17.90 -10.23 -9.18
C ARG A 15 -18.31 -11.09 -7.98
N SER A 16 -17.33 -11.50 -7.17
CA SER A 16 -17.55 -12.29 -5.95
C SER A 16 -17.11 -11.45 -4.75
N PHE A 17 -17.93 -11.44 -3.71
CA PHE A 17 -17.75 -10.65 -2.49
C PHE A 17 -17.83 -11.53 -1.22
N ARG A 18 -17.40 -12.78 -1.34
CA ARG A 18 -17.39 -13.77 -0.25
C ARG A 18 -16.31 -13.43 0.78
N ASN A 19 -16.39 -14.06 1.94
CA ASN A 19 -15.34 -13.97 2.94
C ASN A 19 -13.98 -14.38 2.37
N ASN A 20 -12.92 -13.64 2.71
CA ASN A 20 -11.56 -13.72 2.15
C ASN A 20 -11.38 -13.24 0.69
N ASP A 21 -12.44 -12.85 -0.02
CA ASP A 21 -12.28 -12.26 -1.36
C ASP A 21 -11.57 -10.89 -1.26
N VAL A 22 -10.77 -10.60 -2.28
CA VAL A 22 -10.13 -9.31 -2.48
C VAL A 22 -10.93 -8.50 -3.50
N ILE A 23 -11.47 -7.38 -3.06
CA ILE A 23 -12.28 -6.47 -3.88
C ILE A 23 -11.39 -5.33 -4.32
N GLU A 24 -11.07 -5.28 -5.60
CA GLU A 24 -10.21 -4.25 -6.18
C GLU A 24 -11.01 -3.33 -7.11
N ILE A 25 -10.92 -2.03 -6.86
CA ILE A 25 -11.51 -0.97 -7.67
C ILE A 25 -10.38 -0.06 -8.15
N VAL A 26 -10.22 0.04 -9.48
CA VAL A 26 -9.16 0.86 -10.09
C VAL A 26 -9.76 2.00 -10.89
N ILE A 27 -9.20 3.19 -10.70
CA ILE A 27 -9.54 4.40 -11.42
C ILE A 27 -8.38 4.69 -12.36
N ASN A 28 -8.56 4.41 -13.65
CA ASN A 28 -7.52 4.50 -14.68
C ASN A 28 -7.67 5.76 -15.53
N GLN A 29 -7.77 6.94 -14.91
CA GLN A 29 -7.99 8.20 -15.64
C GLN A 29 -6.92 9.24 -15.27
N SER A 30 -5.84 9.26 -16.04
CA SER A 30 -4.63 10.06 -15.78
C SER A 30 -4.77 11.57 -16.04
N THR A 31 -5.90 12.04 -16.58
CA THR A 31 -6.12 13.44 -16.96
C THR A 31 -7.28 14.10 -16.20
N LEU A 32 -7.80 13.39 -15.19
CA LEU A 32 -8.94 13.83 -14.38
C LEU A 32 -8.49 14.00 -12.92
N PHE A 33 -9.13 14.94 -12.23
CA PHE A 33 -8.80 15.32 -10.87
C PHE A 33 -9.91 14.86 -9.93
N ASP A 34 -9.59 13.95 -9.04
CA ASP A 34 -10.55 13.32 -8.14
C ASP A 34 -10.42 13.90 -6.72
N ALA A 35 -11.54 14.27 -6.12
CA ALA A 35 -11.63 14.69 -4.72
C ALA A 35 -11.80 13.45 -3.82
N THR A 36 -10.73 12.67 -3.71
CA THR A 36 -10.72 11.37 -3.01
C THR A 36 -11.02 11.48 -1.52
N TYR A 37 -10.74 12.61 -0.90
CA TYR A 37 -11.08 12.89 0.50
C TYR A 37 -12.60 12.87 0.79
N ASP A 38 -13.42 13.06 -0.25
CA ASP A 38 -14.89 13.09 -0.19
C ASP A 38 -15.53 11.83 -0.79
N SER A 39 -14.72 10.81 -1.08
CA SER A 39 -15.17 9.57 -1.70
C SER A 39 -15.95 8.67 -0.73
N GLN A 40 -16.83 7.85 -1.28
CA GLN A 40 -17.73 6.98 -0.53
C GLN A 40 -17.78 5.58 -1.14
N LEU A 41 -17.80 4.55 -0.31
CA LEU A 41 -18.04 3.17 -0.71
C LEU A 41 -19.48 2.78 -0.37
N LEU A 42 -20.27 2.44 -1.38
CA LEU A 42 -21.58 1.83 -1.22
C LEU A 42 -21.41 0.31 -1.17
N VAL A 43 -21.91 -0.33 -0.12
CA VAL A 43 -22.01 -1.79 -0.02
C VAL A 43 -23.44 -2.14 0.35
N SER A 44 -24.11 -2.95 -0.47
CA SER A 44 -25.48 -3.39 -0.20
C SER A 44 -25.66 -4.88 -0.44
N GLY A 45 -26.64 -5.46 0.24
CA GLY A 45 -26.95 -6.87 0.14
C GLY A 45 -28.00 -7.27 1.16
N LYS A 46 -27.96 -8.54 1.55
CA LYS A 46 -28.89 -9.11 2.53
C LYS A 46 -28.18 -10.02 3.51
N ILE A 47 -28.77 -10.21 4.67
CA ILE A 47 -28.30 -11.21 5.62
C ILE A 47 -28.92 -12.56 5.31
N ILE A 48 -28.13 -13.63 5.47
CA ILE A 48 -28.63 -15.00 5.44
C ILE A 48 -28.54 -15.52 6.88
N LYS A 49 -29.71 -15.75 7.47
CA LYS A 49 -29.86 -16.20 8.86
C LYS A 49 -30.44 -17.61 8.91
N THR A 50 -29.92 -18.44 9.79
CA THR A 50 -30.56 -19.69 10.22
C THR A 50 -30.75 -19.69 11.73
N GLY A 51 -31.88 -20.19 12.22
CA GLY A 51 -32.25 -20.14 13.65
C GLY A 51 -33.18 -18.98 14.02
N ASP A 52 -33.65 -18.98 15.26
CA ASP A 52 -34.74 -18.12 15.72
C ASP A 52 -34.29 -16.89 16.53
N GLY A 53 -33.00 -16.77 16.84
CA GLY A 53 -32.42 -15.68 17.62
C GLY A 53 -32.55 -14.31 16.94
N ASP A 54 -32.61 -13.25 17.71
CA ASP A 54 -32.76 -11.90 17.19
C ASP A 54 -31.39 -11.34 16.77
N VAL A 55 -31.26 -10.94 15.51
CA VAL A 55 -30.01 -10.45 14.90
C VAL A 55 -30.03 -8.94 14.81
N SER A 56 -28.93 -8.31 15.22
CA SER A 56 -28.71 -6.87 15.08
C SER A 56 -27.30 -6.61 14.57
N PHE A 57 -27.10 -5.49 13.85
CA PHE A 57 -25.76 -5.03 13.52
C PHE A 57 -25.07 -4.48 14.77
N VAL A 58 -23.78 -4.77 14.91
CA VAL A 58 -22.93 -4.02 15.84
C VAL A 58 -22.77 -2.60 15.34
N ASN A 59 -22.42 -1.67 16.23
CA ASN A 59 -21.91 -0.39 15.74
C ASN A 59 -20.67 -0.63 14.87
N ASN A 60 -20.50 0.15 13.82
CA ASN A 60 -19.43 -0.01 12.84
C ASN A 60 -19.41 -1.34 12.06
N ALA A 61 -20.55 -2.02 11.92
CA ALA A 61 -20.66 -3.30 11.20
C ALA A 61 -20.05 -3.25 9.78
N ALA A 62 -20.14 -2.09 9.12
CA ALA A 62 -19.63 -1.93 7.76
C ALA A 62 -18.09 -2.02 7.66
N ALA A 63 -17.36 -1.55 8.68
CA ALA A 63 -15.91 -1.70 8.71
C ALA A 63 -15.48 -3.13 9.06
N PHE A 64 -16.23 -3.80 9.95
CA PHE A 64 -15.95 -5.20 10.32
C PHE A 64 -16.12 -6.19 9.17
N MET A 65 -16.75 -5.77 8.06
CA MET A 65 -16.77 -6.56 6.82
C MET A 65 -15.36 -6.78 6.24
N PHE A 66 -14.38 -5.94 6.57
CA PHE A 66 -13.07 -5.95 5.95
C PHE A 66 -11.96 -6.23 6.97
N SER A 67 -11.13 -7.24 6.70
CA SER A 67 -9.93 -7.52 7.50
C SER A 67 -8.84 -6.49 7.26
N SER A 68 -8.74 -5.99 6.03
CA SER A 68 -7.81 -4.92 5.67
C SER A 68 -8.33 -4.08 4.51
N VAL A 69 -7.94 -2.82 4.48
CA VAL A 69 -8.14 -1.94 3.32
C VAL A 69 -6.84 -1.29 2.91
N LYS A 70 -6.63 -1.10 1.61
CA LYS A 70 -5.40 -0.53 1.05
C LYS A 70 -5.70 0.50 -0.02
N TYR A 71 -4.97 1.61 0.01
CA TYR A 71 -4.99 2.65 -1.01
C TYR A 71 -3.62 2.77 -1.67
N VAL A 72 -3.59 2.73 -2.99
CA VAL A 72 -2.37 2.81 -3.82
C VAL A 72 -2.55 3.91 -4.87
N LEU A 73 -1.50 4.69 -5.08
CA LEU A 73 -1.44 5.75 -6.10
C LEU A 73 -0.37 5.42 -7.14
N GLY A 74 -0.62 5.75 -8.41
CA GLY A 74 0.34 5.56 -9.51
C GLY A 74 0.38 4.14 -10.08
N GLY A 75 -0.75 3.42 -10.11
CA GLY A 75 -0.88 2.15 -10.84
C GLY A 75 -0.09 0.97 -10.25
N GLY A 76 -0.05 0.85 -8.92
CA GLY A 76 0.62 -0.25 -8.23
C GLY A 76 2.00 0.09 -7.66
N SER A 77 2.56 1.25 -8.00
CA SER A 77 3.95 1.61 -7.67
C SER A 77 4.13 2.18 -6.26
N LYS A 78 3.09 2.75 -5.64
CA LYS A 78 3.20 3.39 -4.33
C LYS A 78 2.01 3.10 -3.43
N GLU A 79 2.22 2.26 -2.42
CA GLU A 79 1.26 2.08 -1.32
C GLU A 79 1.20 3.35 -0.50
N MET A 80 0.01 3.94 -0.41
CA MET A 80 -0.20 5.19 0.31
C MET A 80 -0.70 4.95 1.72
N GLU A 81 -1.59 3.98 1.92
CA GLU A 81 -2.04 3.60 3.26
C GLU A 81 -2.58 2.16 3.23
N LEU A 82 -2.13 1.34 4.17
CA LEU A 82 -2.69 0.03 4.50
C LEU A 82 -3.24 0.09 5.92
N VAL A 83 -4.51 -0.25 6.08
CA VAL A 83 -5.16 -0.36 7.40
C VAL A 83 -5.51 -1.82 7.61
N GLN A 84 -4.90 -2.43 8.63
CA GLN A 84 -5.25 -3.77 9.11
C GLN A 84 -6.28 -3.66 10.24
N ASP A 85 -7.02 -4.75 10.50
CA ASP A 85 -8.10 -4.80 11.48
C ASP A 85 -9.06 -3.60 11.36
N THR A 86 -9.53 -3.36 10.13
CA THR A 86 -10.29 -2.15 9.73
C THR A 86 -11.41 -1.83 10.71
N GLY A 87 -12.18 -2.83 11.15
CA GLY A 87 -13.24 -2.66 12.14
C GLY A 87 -12.78 -2.17 13.52
N ILE A 88 -11.65 -2.68 14.03
CA ILE A 88 -11.10 -2.23 15.32
C ILE A 88 -10.52 -0.83 15.20
N VAL A 89 -9.66 -0.59 14.19
CA VAL A 89 -8.99 0.71 14.03
C VAL A 89 -9.99 1.84 13.80
N SER A 90 -10.99 1.63 12.93
CA SER A 90 -12.03 2.64 12.69
C SER A 90 -12.97 2.82 13.88
N THR A 91 -13.20 1.78 14.71
CA THR A 91 -13.97 1.92 15.95
C THR A 91 -13.24 2.77 16.98
N VAL A 92 -11.94 2.50 17.20
CA VAL A 92 -11.10 3.27 18.11
C VAL A 92 -10.99 4.72 17.62
N ARG A 93 -10.76 4.93 16.32
CA ARG A 93 -10.75 6.27 15.71
C ARG A 93 -12.10 6.97 15.87
N GLY A 94 -13.21 6.26 15.71
CA GLY A 94 -14.55 6.81 15.89
C GLY A 94 -14.78 7.32 17.31
N TYR A 95 -14.42 6.54 18.34
CA TYR A 95 -14.55 6.99 19.72
C TYR A 95 -13.62 8.15 20.08
N LEU A 96 -12.41 8.20 19.48
CA LEU A 96 -11.44 9.25 19.77
C LEU A 96 -11.67 10.55 19.00
N CYS A 97 -12.16 10.47 17.77
CA CYS A 97 -12.21 11.61 16.86
C CYS A 97 -13.62 12.16 16.64
N TYR A 98 -14.66 11.32 16.67
CA TYR A 98 -16.01 11.77 16.34
C TYR A 98 -16.65 12.60 17.45
N MET A 99 -17.39 13.60 17.02
CA MET A 99 -18.31 14.36 17.86
C MET A 99 -19.69 13.68 17.86
N PRO A 100 -20.54 13.96 18.86
CA PRO A 100 -21.92 13.47 18.87
C PRO A 100 -22.68 13.75 17.56
N GLU A 101 -22.43 14.90 16.91
CA GLU A 101 -23.04 15.27 15.63
C GLU A 101 -22.60 14.38 14.47
N ASP A 102 -21.34 13.93 14.45
CA ASP A 102 -20.84 13.05 13.39
C ASP A 102 -21.62 11.74 13.35
N SER A 103 -22.04 11.23 14.52
CA SER A 103 -22.84 10.00 14.61
C SER A 103 -24.21 10.15 13.94
N ASN A 104 -24.79 11.35 13.88
CA ASN A 104 -26.04 11.60 13.14
C ASN A 104 -25.86 11.46 11.63
N HIS A 105 -24.67 11.79 11.11
CA HIS A 105 -24.36 11.73 9.69
C HIS A 105 -23.85 10.35 9.24
N LEU A 106 -23.19 9.62 10.13
CA LEU A 106 -22.60 8.31 9.85
C LEU A 106 -23.57 7.14 10.03
N GLY A 107 -24.84 7.39 10.39
CA GLY A 107 -25.88 6.36 10.53
C GLY A 107 -26.03 5.49 9.27
N ILE A 108 -25.84 6.09 8.09
CA ILE A 108 -25.86 5.39 6.79
C ILE A 108 -24.59 4.58 6.52
N SER A 109 -23.51 4.81 7.27
CA SER A 109 -22.20 4.17 7.12
C SER A 109 -22.03 2.96 8.03
N GLY A 110 -23.09 2.57 8.77
CA GLY A 110 -23.00 1.53 9.78
C GLY A 110 -22.51 2.03 11.13
N TRP A 111 -22.45 3.34 11.38
CA TRP A 111 -22.11 3.93 12.68
C TRP A 111 -23.29 4.75 13.21
N ASN A 112 -23.93 4.31 14.28
CA ASN A 112 -25.15 4.98 14.79
C ASN A 112 -25.12 5.19 16.31
N PHE A 113 -23.92 5.27 16.90
CA PHE A 113 -23.73 5.40 18.34
C PHE A 113 -24.57 6.56 18.93
N PRO A 114 -25.25 6.37 20.09
CA PRO A 114 -25.24 5.17 20.95
C PRO A 114 -26.20 4.05 20.51
N ASN A 115 -26.91 4.22 19.41
CA ASN A 115 -27.84 3.24 18.86
C ASN A 115 -27.13 2.22 17.94
N SER A 116 -27.83 1.13 17.62
CA SER A 116 -27.37 0.17 16.60
C SER A 116 -27.66 0.67 15.18
N PRO A 117 -26.84 0.28 14.18
CA PRO A 117 -27.17 0.50 12.79
C PRO A 117 -28.46 -0.21 12.39
N LYS A 118 -29.17 0.35 11.40
CA LYS A 118 -30.46 -0.17 10.96
C LYS A 118 -30.26 -1.41 10.08
N LEU A 119 -30.96 -2.49 10.42
CA LEU A 119 -31.21 -3.64 9.56
C LEU A 119 -32.67 -3.60 9.12
N ASN A 120 -32.93 -3.73 7.82
CA ASN A 120 -34.31 -3.70 7.33
C ASN A 120 -35.06 -4.97 7.76
N PRO A 121 -36.39 -4.92 7.96
CA PRO A 121 -37.17 -6.09 8.39
C PRO A 121 -37.11 -7.28 7.43
N ASP A 122 -36.85 -7.03 6.14
CA ASP A 122 -36.66 -8.07 5.11
C ASP A 122 -35.24 -8.67 5.10
N GLY A 123 -34.37 -8.24 6.00
CA GLY A 123 -32.99 -8.68 6.11
C GLY A 123 -32.02 -7.97 5.15
N THR A 124 -32.47 -6.98 4.39
CA THR A 124 -31.61 -6.20 3.49
C THR A 124 -30.85 -5.09 4.23
N PHE A 125 -29.72 -4.68 3.68
CA PHE A 125 -28.94 -3.55 4.17
C PHE A 125 -28.29 -2.78 3.01
N SER A 126 -27.98 -1.51 3.28
CA SER A 126 -27.23 -0.65 2.36
C SER A 126 -26.41 0.34 3.17
N PHE A 127 -25.09 0.22 3.09
CA PHE A 127 -24.15 1.10 3.76
C PHE A 127 -23.48 2.03 2.76
N LEU A 128 -23.50 3.33 3.02
CA LEU A 128 -22.73 4.33 2.29
C LEU A 128 -21.64 4.89 3.21
N ILE A 129 -20.40 4.49 2.97
CA ILE A 129 -19.28 4.63 3.90
C ILE A 129 -18.29 5.66 3.35
N PRO A 130 -18.08 6.82 3.99
CA PRO A 130 -17.00 7.73 3.61
C PRO A 130 -15.65 7.03 3.71
N LEU A 131 -14.79 7.09 2.68
CA LEU A 131 -13.50 6.40 2.74
C LEU A 131 -12.60 6.92 3.86
N LYS A 132 -12.77 8.18 4.28
CA LYS A 132 -12.11 8.76 5.45
C LYS A 132 -12.44 8.07 6.78
N HIS A 133 -13.50 7.26 6.82
CA HIS A 133 -13.82 6.39 7.95
C HIS A 133 -12.81 5.24 8.06
N PHE A 134 -12.31 4.73 6.93
CA PHE A 134 -11.29 3.68 6.90
C PHE A 134 -9.88 4.26 6.86
N PHE A 135 -9.59 5.10 5.86
CA PHE A 135 -8.27 5.64 5.57
C PHE A 135 -8.07 7.02 6.24
N ASN A 136 -7.00 7.20 7.00
CA ASN A 136 -6.73 8.48 7.64
C ASN A 136 -6.11 9.50 6.68
N ILE A 137 -5.48 9.06 5.58
CA ILE A 137 -4.96 9.96 4.54
C ILE A 137 -6.04 10.92 4.02
N PHE A 138 -7.29 10.50 3.96
CA PHE A 138 -8.41 11.32 3.52
C PHE A 138 -8.95 12.29 4.58
N ASN A 139 -8.58 12.13 5.85
CA ASN A 139 -8.84 13.14 6.88
C ASN A 139 -7.84 14.29 6.80
N ASP A 140 -6.56 13.96 6.57
CA ASP A 140 -5.43 14.89 6.63
C ASP A 140 -5.14 15.56 5.27
N TYR A 141 -5.14 14.79 4.19
CA TYR A 141 -4.83 15.27 2.84
C TYR A 141 -6.12 15.57 2.05
N ARG A 142 -6.60 16.81 2.18
CA ARG A 142 -7.83 17.30 1.52
C ARG A 142 -7.58 18.05 0.20
N THR A 143 -6.65 17.52 -0.60
CA THR A 143 -6.31 18.06 -1.91
C THR A 143 -6.72 17.09 -3.01
N VAL A 144 -7.00 17.60 -4.20
CA VAL A 144 -7.32 16.79 -5.37
C VAL A 144 -6.15 15.90 -5.78
N ILE A 145 -6.45 14.68 -6.20
CA ILE A 145 -5.46 13.72 -6.65
C ILE A 145 -5.71 13.43 -8.13
N CYS A 146 -4.62 13.30 -8.90
CA CYS A 146 -4.63 12.91 -10.30
C CYS A 146 -3.76 11.67 -10.50
N GLY A 147 -4.11 10.85 -11.48
CA GLY A 147 -3.38 9.62 -11.81
C GLY A 147 -4.17 8.36 -11.50
N THR A 148 -3.54 7.21 -11.75
CA THR A 148 -4.17 5.92 -11.49
C THR A 148 -4.26 5.65 -10.00
N GLN A 149 -5.44 5.28 -9.53
CA GLN A 149 -5.71 5.00 -8.12
C GLN A 149 -6.28 3.60 -7.98
N THR A 150 -5.81 2.86 -6.99
CA THR A 150 -6.32 1.52 -6.68
C THR A 150 -6.75 1.46 -5.23
N PHE A 151 -8.00 1.04 -5.02
CA PHE A 151 -8.55 0.72 -3.72
C PHE A 151 -8.74 -0.78 -3.61
N THR A 152 -8.18 -1.38 -2.58
CA THR A 152 -8.31 -2.80 -2.29
C THR A 152 -9.00 -2.99 -0.95
N PHE A 153 -10.10 -3.74 -0.94
CA PHE A 153 -10.83 -4.12 0.28
C PHE A 153 -10.80 -5.64 0.41
N THR A 154 -10.14 -6.15 1.45
CA THR A 154 -10.07 -7.59 1.71
C THR A 154 -11.19 -7.96 2.67
N ARG A 155 -12.10 -8.85 2.26
CA ARG A 155 -13.19 -9.32 3.11
C ARG A 155 -12.65 -10.11 4.31
N ALA A 156 -13.23 -9.88 5.48
CA ALA A 156 -12.94 -10.68 6.67
C ALA A 156 -13.23 -12.17 6.43
N ASN A 157 -12.55 -13.04 7.18
CA ASN A 157 -12.69 -14.50 7.08
C ASN A 157 -14.09 -15.02 7.47
N ASN A 158 -14.82 -14.24 8.26
CA ASN A 158 -16.20 -14.47 8.66
C ASN A 158 -16.88 -13.11 8.97
N ASP A 159 -18.20 -13.10 9.14
CA ASP A 159 -18.97 -11.88 9.45
C ASP A 159 -19.41 -11.76 10.92
N ALA A 160 -18.88 -12.59 11.82
CA ALA A 160 -19.31 -12.63 13.22
C ALA A 160 -19.16 -11.28 13.92
N ASN A 161 -18.10 -10.54 13.59
CA ASN A 161 -17.85 -9.20 14.14
C ASN A 161 -18.80 -8.12 13.60
N CYS A 162 -19.66 -8.44 12.63
CA CYS A 162 -20.66 -7.51 12.11
C CYS A 162 -21.99 -7.59 12.87
N PHE A 163 -22.20 -8.60 13.71
CA PHE A 163 -23.50 -8.90 14.30
C PHE A 163 -23.44 -9.17 15.81
N VAL A 164 -24.55 -8.87 16.48
CA VAL A 164 -24.89 -9.42 17.79
C VAL A 164 -26.20 -10.17 17.69
N VAL A 165 -26.20 -11.38 18.22
CA VAL A 165 -27.30 -12.34 18.20
C VAL A 165 -27.78 -12.57 19.63
N LYS A 166 -29.06 -12.30 19.87
CA LYS A 166 -29.75 -12.62 21.12
C LYS A 166 -30.61 -13.86 20.93
N GLU A 167 -30.15 -14.99 21.45
CA GLU A 167 -30.91 -16.25 21.36
C GLU A 167 -32.19 -16.18 22.19
N LYS A 168 -33.27 -16.78 21.67
CA LYS A 168 -34.55 -16.89 22.37
C LYS A 168 -34.56 -18.00 23.42
N THR A 169 -33.68 -18.99 23.26
CA THR A 169 -33.54 -20.12 24.17
C THR A 169 -32.06 -20.35 24.50
N PRO A 170 -31.73 -20.91 25.68
CA PRO A 170 -30.34 -21.17 26.06
C PRO A 170 -29.59 -22.13 25.10
N THR A 171 -30.33 -22.99 24.40
CA THR A 171 -29.81 -23.96 23.42
C THR A 171 -29.89 -23.45 21.98
N GLY A 172 -30.27 -22.19 21.78
CA GLY A 172 -30.32 -21.56 20.46
C GLY A 172 -28.94 -21.53 19.81
N ASN A 173 -28.92 -21.79 18.50
CA ASN A 173 -27.71 -21.70 17.68
C ASN A 173 -28.06 -21.02 16.36
N THR A 174 -28.19 -19.71 16.44
CA THR A 174 -28.49 -18.86 15.30
C THR A 174 -27.19 -18.49 14.59
N THR A 175 -27.10 -18.78 13.30
CA THR A 175 -25.98 -18.35 12.47
C THR A 175 -26.44 -17.26 11.51
N VAL A 176 -25.55 -16.31 11.23
CA VAL A 176 -25.81 -15.20 10.32
C VAL A 176 -24.56 -14.92 9.48
N LYS A 177 -24.77 -14.60 8.20
CA LYS A 177 -23.73 -14.14 7.28
C LYS A 177 -24.25 -13.02 6.39
N MET A 178 -23.35 -12.24 5.81
CA MET A 178 -23.68 -11.23 4.80
C MET A 178 -23.55 -11.82 3.40
N ASP A 179 -24.62 -11.68 2.61
CA ASP A 179 -24.62 -11.90 1.18
C ASP A 179 -24.55 -10.52 0.50
N ILE A 180 -23.33 -10.11 0.14
CA ILE A 180 -23.08 -8.81 -0.51
C ILE A 180 -23.43 -8.94 -1.99
N GLU A 181 -24.32 -8.06 -2.44
CA GLU A 181 -24.85 -8.07 -3.82
C GLU A 181 -24.23 -6.97 -4.68
N ASN A 182 -23.88 -5.83 -4.06
CA ASN A 182 -23.30 -4.69 -4.77
C ASN A 182 -22.21 -4.02 -3.93
N VAL A 183 -21.12 -3.66 -4.60
CA VAL A 183 -20.04 -2.81 -4.08
C VAL A 183 -19.70 -1.78 -5.13
N GLU A 184 -19.72 -0.50 -4.74
CA GLU A 184 -19.55 0.61 -5.66
C GLU A 184 -18.78 1.76 -4.99
N LEU A 185 -17.76 2.28 -5.66
CA LEU A 185 -16.97 3.42 -5.21
C LEU A 185 -17.43 4.70 -5.91
N LYS A 186 -17.94 5.63 -5.10
CA LYS A 186 -18.45 6.94 -5.52
C LYS A 186 -17.40 8.02 -5.28
N ILE A 187 -16.96 8.69 -6.34
CA ILE A 187 -15.92 9.73 -6.28
C ILE A 187 -16.40 11.01 -6.95
N LYS A 188 -16.19 12.14 -6.28
CA LYS A 188 -16.42 13.46 -6.86
C LYS A 188 -15.25 13.84 -7.74
N ARG A 189 -15.56 14.32 -8.95
CA ARG A 189 -14.55 14.77 -9.90
C ARG A 189 -14.59 16.26 -10.12
N ILE A 190 -13.42 16.87 -10.17
CA ILE A 190 -13.23 18.28 -10.43
C ILE A 190 -12.79 18.45 -11.88
N TYR A 191 -13.45 19.39 -12.55
CA TYR A 191 -13.14 19.79 -13.92
C TYR A 191 -12.65 21.24 -13.88
N PRO A 192 -11.32 21.45 -13.79
CA PRO A 192 -10.76 22.80 -13.81
C PRO A 192 -11.05 23.47 -15.16
N GLU A 193 -11.08 24.79 -15.16
CA GLU A 193 -11.06 25.59 -16.39
C GLU A 193 -9.83 25.26 -17.22
N SER A 194 -9.93 25.30 -18.56
CA SER A 194 -8.89 24.86 -19.48
C SER A 194 -7.48 25.40 -19.17
N GLY A 195 -7.35 26.68 -18.83
CA GLY A 195 -6.05 27.27 -18.49
C GLY A 195 -5.46 26.72 -17.18
N ILE A 196 -6.28 26.51 -16.15
CA ILE A 196 -5.85 25.89 -14.88
C ILE A 196 -5.54 24.40 -15.11
N LYS A 197 -6.37 23.72 -15.89
CA LYS A 197 -6.16 22.32 -16.25
C LYS A 197 -4.83 22.13 -16.96
N GLU A 198 -4.48 23.00 -17.89
CA GLU A 198 -3.19 22.99 -18.60
C GLU A 198 -2.03 23.15 -17.62
N ILE A 199 -2.05 24.15 -16.74
CA ILE A 199 -1.01 24.35 -15.71
C ILE A 199 -0.88 23.12 -14.78
N LEU A 200 -2.00 22.54 -14.34
CA LEU A 200 -1.98 21.37 -13.47
C LEU A 200 -1.41 20.14 -14.20
N LEU A 201 -1.80 19.92 -15.45
CA LEU A 201 -1.28 18.83 -16.27
C LEU A 201 0.17 19.04 -16.67
N GLU A 202 0.61 20.28 -16.89
CA GLU A 202 2.02 20.64 -17.05
C GLU A 202 2.80 20.30 -15.78
N GLY A 203 2.28 20.59 -14.59
CA GLY A 203 2.91 20.20 -13.32
C GLY A 203 3.02 18.68 -13.13
N VAL A 204 1.98 17.94 -13.54
CA VAL A 204 1.98 16.47 -13.55
C VAL A 204 2.95 15.91 -14.60
N ALA A 205 3.00 16.47 -15.81
CA ALA A 205 3.94 16.08 -16.88
C ALA A 205 5.39 16.44 -16.53
N ALA A 206 5.59 17.59 -15.89
CA ALA A 206 6.84 17.99 -15.24
C ALA A 206 7.15 17.11 -14.02
N ASN A 207 6.30 16.14 -13.67
CA ASN A 207 6.46 15.16 -12.58
C ASN A 207 7.09 15.79 -11.34
N ASN A 208 6.53 16.94 -10.95
CA ASN A 208 6.85 17.63 -9.72
C ASN A 208 6.42 16.73 -8.56
N SER A 209 7.26 16.54 -7.53
CA SER A 209 6.73 15.85 -6.34
C SER A 209 5.68 16.69 -5.70
N ILE A 210 4.64 15.96 -5.35
CA ILE A 210 3.72 16.36 -4.34
C ILE A 210 4.14 15.58 -3.11
N ILE A 211 4.36 16.33 -2.03
CA ILE A 211 4.50 15.77 -0.70
C ILE A 211 3.09 15.56 -0.18
N ILE A 212 2.76 14.33 0.18
CA ILE A 212 1.47 13.97 0.77
C ILE A 212 1.72 13.65 2.25
N PRO A 213 1.56 14.64 3.14
CA PRO A 213 1.63 14.40 4.57
C PRO A 213 0.30 13.85 5.08
N TYR A 214 0.35 12.80 5.89
CA TYR A 214 -0.80 12.29 6.62
C TYR A 214 -0.33 11.54 7.86
N ARG A 215 -1.22 11.34 8.84
CA ARG A 215 -0.93 10.52 10.02
C ARG A 215 -1.39 9.10 9.75
N GLN A 216 -0.50 8.14 9.93
CA GLN A 216 -0.84 6.73 9.80
C GLN A 216 -1.26 6.15 11.14
N TRP A 217 -2.25 5.27 11.13
CA TRP A 217 -2.70 4.49 12.29
C TRP A 217 -2.27 3.04 12.07
N ASP A 218 -1.16 2.64 12.67
CA ASP A 218 -0.63 1.28 12.56
C ASP A 218 -1.03 0.45 13.78
N VAL A 219 -1.62 -0.72 13.56
CA VAL A 219 -2.13 -1.59 14.63
C VAL A 219 -1.24 -2.80 14.82
N GLN A 220 -0.97 -3.12 16.08
CA GLN A 220 -0.28 -4.33 16.52
C GLN A 220 -1.17 -5.06 17.52
N VAL A 221 -1.18 -6.39 17.49
CA VAL A 221 -2.08 -7.21 18.31
C VAL A 221 -1.28 -8.23 19.10
N LYS A 222 -1.60 -8.40 20.38
CA LYS A 222 -1.01 -9.42 21.26
C LYS A 222 -2.07 -10.09 22.13
N SER A 223 -2.01 -11.41 22.25
CA SER A 223 -2.79 -12.15 23.25
C SER A 223 -2.08 -12.10 24.60
N LEU A 224 -2.80 -11.77 25.67
CA LEU A 224 -2.27 -11.73 27.02
C LEU A 224 -2.45 -13.08 27.73
N ALA A 225 -1.46 -13.45 28.54
CA ALA A 225 -1.49 -14.71 29.30
C ALA A 225 -2.51 -14.63 30.45
N ALA A 226 -3.45 -15.58 30.47
CA ALA A 226 -4.47 -15.64 31.50
C ALA A 226 -3.86 -15.75 32.91
N GLY A 227 -4.39 -15.01 33.87
CA GLY A 227 -3.93 -14.99 35.26
C GLY A 227 -2.67 -14.17 35.54
N ALA A 228 -1.91 -13.75 34.51
CA ALA A 228 -0.77 -12.85 34.71
C ALA A 228 -1.25 -11.44 35.11
N ILE A 229 -0.56 -10.80 36.05
CA ILE A 229 -0.89 -9.45 36.53
C ILE A 229 -0.10 -8.35 35.80
N SER A 230 0.91 -8.73 35.03
CA SER A 230 1.76 -7.82 34.28
C SER A 230 2.28 -8.47 33.01
N ASP A 231 2.46 -7.68 31.97
CA ASP A 231 3.08 -8.13 30.72
C ASP A 231 3.95 -7.01 30.11
N ALA A 232 5.12 -7.40 29.61
CA ALA A 232 5.99 -6.54 28.84
C ALA A 232 5.91 -6.91 27.35
N TRP A 233 5.72 -5.91 26.50
CA TRP A 233 5.51 -6.07 25.08
C TRP A 233 6.44 -5.15 24.28
N ALA A 234 7.42 -5.74 23.59
CA ALA A 234 8.14 -5.06 22.52
C ALA A 234 7.24 -5.01 21.29
N VAL A 235 6.67 -3.84 21.01
CA VAL A 235 5.63 -3.66 19.99
C VAL A 235 6.24 -3.68 18.60
N LYS A 236 7.12 -2.72 18.32
CA LYS A 236 7.89 -2.62 17.08
C LYS A 236 9.02 -1.61 17.23
N THR A 237 9.91 -1.56 16.24
CA THR A 237 10.93 -0.52 16.09
C THR A 237 10.56 0.35 14.89
N THR A 238 10.42 1.66 15.08
CA THR A 238 10.12 2.64 14.00
C THR A 238 11.37 3.40 13.56
N SER A 239 11.29 4.01 12.39
CA SER A 239 12.23 5.07 12.01
C SER A 239 12.04 6.31 12.89
N HIS A 240 13.02 7.22 12.89
CA HIS A 240 12.91 8.50 13.61
C HIS A 240 11.76 9.37 13.09
N ILE A 241 11.60 9.37 11.75
CA ILE A 241 10.57 10.15 11.05
C ILE A 241 9.17 9.64 11.40
N GLU A 242 9.00 8.32 11.52
CA GLU A 242 7.74 7.66 11.87
C GLU A 242 7.64 7.41 13.38
N SER A 243 8.30 8.24 14.19
CA SER A 243 8.23 8.11 15.64
C SER A 243 6.79 8.30 16.14
N PRO A 244 6.35 7.51 17.13
CA PRO A 244 4.98 7.62 17.66
C PRO A 244 4.69 9.01 18.21
N ARG A 245 3.62 9.65 17.72
CA ARG A 245 3.02 10.85 18.33
C ARG A 245 2.01 10.47 19.39
N TYR A 246 1.26 9.40 19.14
CA TYR A 246 0.32 8.83 20.10
C TYR A 246 0.40 7.30 20.07
N VAL A 247 0.18 6.69 21.22
CA VAL A 247 -0.02 5.25 21.34
C VAL A 247 -1.33 5.02 22.08
N ILE A 248 -2.22 4.23 21.48
CA ILE A 248 -3.54 3.90 22.04
C ILE A 248 -3.57 2.41 22.33
N LEU A 249 -3.88 2.05 23.58
CA LEU A 249 -4.13 0.67 23.97
C LEU A 249 -5.62 0.45 24.23
N CYS A 250 -6.14 -0.66 23.75
CA CYS A 250 -7.45 -1.16 24.14
C CYS A 250 -7.44 -2.69 24.23
N PHE A 251 -8.35 -3.25 25.03
CA PHE A 251 -8.39 -4.67 25.32
C PHE A 251 -9.77 -5.26 25.03
N GLN A 252 -9.80 -6.53 24.65
CA GLN A 252 -11.04 -7.29 24.48
C GLN A 252 -10.93 -8.65 25.11
N VAL A 253 -11.93 -9.02 25.91
CA VAL A 253 -12.08 -10.33 26.53
C VAL A 253 -13.17 -11.11 25.79
N GLU A 254 -12.73 -12.04 24.92
CA GLU A 254 -13.62 -12.99 24.22
C GLU A 254 -14.74 -12.33 23.39
N LYS A 255 -14.53 -11.11 22.86
CA LYS A 255 -15.52 -10.38 22.05
C LYS A 255 -15.36 -10.57 20.55
N PHE A 256 -14.12 -10.65 20.09
CA PHE A 256 -13.82 -10.83 18.67
C PHE A 256 -14.22 -12.25 18.21
N ASP A 257 -14.81 -12.35 17.04
CA ASP A 257 -15.41 -13.56 16.45
C ASP A 257 -16.47 -14.22 17.34
N ASN A 258 -17.21 -13.42 18.13
CA ASN A 258 -18.25 -13.92 19.03
C ASN A 258 -19.60 -13.24 18.80
N LEU A 259 -20.55 -13.96 18.19
CA LEU A 259 -21.90 -13.46 17.90
C LEU A 259 -22.71 -13.03 19.14
N LYS A 260 -22.30 -13.39 20.35
CA LYS A 260 -23.01 -13.01 21.59
C LYS A 260 -22.50 -11.70 22.20
N LYS A 261 -21.36 -11.19 21.73
CA LYS A 261 -20.66 -10.06 22.33
C LYS A 261 -20.35 -9.02 21.26
N ASP A 262 -20.48 -7.74 21.61
CA ASP A 262 -20.22 -6.64 20.69
C ASP A 262 -18.71 -6.30 20.67
N PRO A 263 -18.01 -6.42 19.53
CA PRO A 263 -16.59 -6.13 19.39
C PRO A 263 -16.28 -4.62 19.35
N THR A 264 -17.27 -3.74 19.51
CA THR A 264 -17.02 -2.30 19.73
C THR A 264 -16.79 -1.93 21.20
N TYR A 265 -17.01 -2.87 22.11
CA TYR A 265 -16.70 -2.66 23.53
C TYR A 265 -15.24 -3.01 23.81
N PHE A 266 -14.60 -2.18 24.63
CA PHE A 266 -13.21 -2.35 25.03
C PHE A 266 -13.13 -2.43 26.56
N ASP A 267 -12.63 -3.57 27.05
CA ASP A 267 -12.58 -3.89 28.46
C ASP A 267 -11.46 -3.12 29.16
N HIS A 268 -11.74 -2.58 30.34
CA HIS A 268 -10.70 -1.99 31.19
C HIS A 268 -9.78 -3.03 31.84
N ILE A 269 -10.18 -4.32 31.88
CA ILE A 269 -9.47 -5.48 32.46
C ILE A 269 -8.79 -5.21 33.82
N ASN A 270 -9.32 -4.27 34.60
CA ASN A 270 -8.74 -3.75 35.84
C ASN A 270 -7.28 -3.31 35.72
N ILE A 271 -6.90 -2.67 34.60
CA ILE A 271 -5.59 -2.02 34.45
C ILE A 271 -5.36 -1.04 35.60
N THR A 272 -4.15 -1.10 36.16
CA THR A 272 -3.65 -0.18 37.20
C THR A 272 -2.59 0.76 36.65
N ASN A 273 -1.82 0.31 35.67
CA ASN A 273 -0.76 1.09 35.06
C ASN A 273 -0.48 0.62 33.64
N ILE A 274 -0.16 1.57 32.77
CA ILE A 274 0.43 1.32 31.46
C ILE A 274 1.59 2.29 31.33
N LYS A 275 2.76 1.76 31.02
CA LYS A 275 3.96 2.54 30.75
C LYS A 275 4.45 2.22 29.36
N LEU A 276 4.48 3.24 28.52
CA LEU A 276 5.16 3.21 27.23
C LEU A 276 6.60 3.64 27.43
N SER A 277 7.54 2.90 26.86
CA SER A 277 8.94 3.31 26.74
C SER A 277 9.27 3.48 25.26
N LEU A 278 9.70 4.68 24.88
CA LEU A 278 10.26 5.00 23.58
C LEU A 278 11.78 5.14 23.77
N ASN A 279 12.54 4.12 23.37
CA ASN A 279 13.95 4.00 23.75
C ASN A 279 14.14 4.08 25.28
N ALA A 280 14.76 5.16 25.77
CA ALA A 280 15.03 5.38 27.19
C ALA A 280 13.97 6.27 27.89
N GLU A 281 13.09 6.92 27.14
CA GLU A 281 12.05 7.80 27.69
C GLU A 281 10.78 7.02 28.01
N SER A 282 10.09 7.38 29.09
CA SER A 282 8.86 6.72 29.51
C SER A 282 7.65 7.66 29.60
N PHE A 283 6.52 7.19 29.08
CA PHE A 283 5.25 7.89 29.00
C PHE A 283 4.10 7.03 29.59
N PRO A 284 3.30 7.57 30.51
CA PRO A 284 3.61 8.75 31.32
C PRO A 284 4.88 8.56 32.16
N THR A 285 5.48 9.68 32.56
CA THR A 285 6.67 9.68 33.45
C THR A 285 6.34 9.11 34.82
N GLU A 286 5.14 9.43 35.33
CA GLU A 286 4.63 8.90 36.58
C GLU A 286 3.65 7.75 36.34
N ARG A 287 3.53 6.88 37.34
CA ARG A 287 2.60 5.74 37.33
C ARG A 287 1.16 6.25 37.44
N MET A 288 0.26 5.77 36.57
CA MET A 288 -1.14 6.27 36.53
C MET A 288 -1.99 5.91 37.76
N ARG A 289 -1.68 4.79 38.44
CA ARG A 289 -2.38 4.31 39.65
C ARG A 289 -3.91 4.18 39.49
N LEU A 290 -4.36 3.68 38.34
CA LEU A 290 -5.78 3.52 38.02
C LEU A 290 -6.46 2.47 38.91
N ASN A 291 -7.73 2.71 39.26
CA ASN A 291 -8.57 1.77 39.98
C ASN A 291 -10.03 1.83 39.48
N PHE A 292 -10.34 0.97 38.50
CA PHE A 292 -11.68 0.84 37.93
C PHE A 292 -12.74 0.30 38.90
N GLY A 293 -12.33 -0.44 39.94
CA GLY A 293 -13.24 -0.95 40.98
C GLY A 293 -13.84 0.17 41.84
N ASN A 294 -13.04 1.20 42.14
CA ASN A 294 -13.45 2.38 42.89
C ASN A 294 -13.92 3.54 42.01
N ASN A 295 -14.07 3.32 40.69
CA ASN A 295 -14.33 4.37 39.69
C ASN A 295 -13.26 5.47 39.64
N ASP A 296 -12.02 5.16 40.04
CA ASP A 296 -10.88 6.08 39.97
C ASP A 296 -10.04 5.80 38.73
N TYR A 297 -10.56 6.22 37.58
CA TYR A 297 -9.91 6.13 36.27
C TYR A 297 -9.83 7.51 35.60
N ASN A 298 -9.80 8.56 36.43
CA ASN A 298 -9.84 9.96 36.02
C ASN A 298 -8.72 10.30 35.02
N GLU A 299 -7.50 9.81 35.25
CA GLU A 299 -6.38 10.07 34.34
C GLU A 299 -6.59 9.45 32.96
N ALA A 300 -7.08 8.22 32.88
CA ALA A 300 -7.37 7.56 31.60
C ALA A 300 -8.47 8.30 30.82
N HIS A 301 -9.55 8.68 31.51
CA HIS A 301 -10.62 9.46 30.91
C HIS A 301 -10.16 10.86 30.48
N PHE A 302 -9.37 11.56 31.31
CA PHE A 302 -8.79 12.86 30.97
C PHE A 302 -7.97 12.77 29.68
N ARG A 303 -7.03 11.82 29.58
CA ARG A 303 -6.21 11.60 28.37
C ARG A 303 -7.05 11.31 27.13
N TYR A 304 -8.10 10.52 27.28
CA TYR A 304 -9.08 10.30 26.21
C TYR A 304 -9.75 11.61 25.75
N THR A 305 -10.20 12.46 26.68
CA THR A 305 -10.84 13.74 26.33
C THR A 305 -9.89 14.79 25.76
N GLU A 306 -8.60 14.75 26.11
CA GLU A 306 -7.58 15.65 25.56
C GLU A 306 -7.23 15.31 24.10
N PHE A 307 -7.30 14.02 23.75
CA PHE A 307 -6.85 13.51 22.45
C PHE A 307 -7.53 14.24 21.28
N GLN A 308 -8.86 14.33 21.28
CA GLN A 308 -9.61 14.88 20.15
C GLN A 308 -9.15 16.30 19.80
N SER A 309 -9.08 17.18 20.81
CA SER A 309 -8.66 18.58 20.61
C SER A 309 -7.22 18.70 20.12
N SER A 310 -6.31 17.88 20.67
CA SER A 310 -4.89 17.86 20.29
C SER A 310 -4.68 17.29 18.88
N TYR A 311 -5.39 16.21 18.55
CA TYR A 311 -5.27 15.53 17.26
C TYR A 311 -5.95 16.32 16.13
N LEU A 312 -7.14 16.88 16.34
CA LEU A 312 -7.86 17.62 15.30
C LEU A 312 -7.47 19.11 15.24
N ASN A 313 -6.56 19.58 16.10
CA ASN A 313 -6.25 21.00 16.29
C ASN A 313 -7.52 21.85 16.49
N CYS A 314 -8.45 21.33 17.31
CA CYS A 314 -9.72 21.97 17.63
C CYS A 314 -9.68 22.52 19.06
N SER A 315 -10.14 23.76 19.24
CA SER A 315 -10.20 24.39 20.57
C SER A 315 -11.30 23.82 21.47
N GLU A 316 -12.34 23.23 20.89
CA GLU A 316 -13.48 22.68 21.62
C GLU A 316 -13.37 21.17 21.79
N LYS A 317 -13.54 20.70 23.02
CA LYS A 317 -13.60 19.28 23.37
C LYS A 317 -15.05 18.81 23.35
N ARG A 318 -15.36 17.91 22.43
CA ARG A 318 -16.70 17.33 22.29
C ARG A 318 -16.57 15.80 22.22
N PRO A 319 -16.12 15.16 23.32
CA PRO A 319 -15.90 13.72 23.35
C PRO A 319 -17.21 12.96 23.13
N LEU A 320 -17.14 11.83 22.42
CA LEU A 320 -18.31 11.02 22.13
C LEU A 320 -18.80 10.22 23.34
N LEU A 321 -17.86 9.69 24.11
CA LEU A 321 -18.08 8.92 25.34
C LEU A 321 -18.01 9.84 26.56
N ASP A 322 -19.03 9.77 27.42
CA ASP A 322 -18.97 10.34 28.77
C ASP A 322 -18.18 9.43 29.73
N TYR A 323 -18.01 9.88 30.98
CA TYR A 323 -17.22 9.17 31.99
C TYR A 323 -17.67 7.71 32.20
N ASN A 324 -18.99 7.47 32.27
CA ASN A 324 -19.53 6.15 32.55
C ASN A 324 -19.47 5.25 31.32
N VAL A 325 -19.80 5.79 30.15
CA VAL A 325 -19.76 5.04 28.90
C VAL A 325 -18.31 4.70 28.51
N PHE A 326 -17.36 5.59 28.80
CA PHE A 326 -15.93 5.34 28.61
C PHE A 326 -15.46 4.10 29.37
N LYS A 327 -15.97 3.85 30.58
CA LYS A 327 -15.60 2.67 31.38
C LYS A 327 -15.85 1.35 30.63
N GLU A 328 -16.89 1.28 29.80
CA GLU A 328 -17.25 0.09 29.00
C GLU A 328 -16.51 0.00 27.66
N ARG A 329 -15.85 1.10 27.26
CA ARG A 329 -15.14 1.29 25.99
C ARG A 329 -13.79 1.96 26.26
N THR A 330 -13.06 1.41 27.23
CA THR A 330 -11.88 2.07 27.78
C THR A 330 -10.78 2.10 26.74
N LEU A 331 -10.32 3.31 26.43
CA LEU A 331 -9.18 3.56 25.54
C LEU A 331 -8.08 4.24 26.34
N PHE A 332 -6.91 3.62 26.42
CA PHE A 332 -5.75 4.17 27.11
C PHE A 332 -4.90 4.95 26.10
N VAL A 333 -5.03 6.27 26.12
CA VAL A 333 -4.31 7.18 25.22
C VAL A 333 -3.03 7.68 25.87
N ILE A 334 -1.89 7.47 25.21
CA ILE A 334 -0.59 7.99 25.63
C ILE A 334 -0.12 8.99 24.59
N ASP A 335 0.00 10.25 25.00
CA ASP A 335 0.52 11.36 24.19
C ASP A 335 2.04 11.44 24.30
N CYS A 336 2.72 11.28 23.17
CA CYS A 336 4.17 11.36 23.02
C CYS A 336 4.59 12.55 22.12
N SER A 337 3.63 13.39 21.72
CA SER A 337 3.83 14.40 20.68
C SER A 337 4.74 15.58 21.07
N ARG A 338 5.10 15.69 22.36
CA ARG A 338 5.94 16.77 22.91
C ARG A 338 7.40 16.36 23.12
N ARG A 339 7.84 15.26 22.51
CA ARG A 339 9.25 14.85 22.56
C ARG A 339 10.11 15.87 21.82
N ASP A 340 11.36 16.04 22.30
CA ASP A 340 12.32 16.89 21.62
C ASP A 340 12.76 16.24 20.29
N GLU A 341 12.47 16.88 19.18
CA GLU A 341 12.85 16.42 17.84
C GLU A 341 14.35 16.59 17.56
N ASN A 342 15.11 17.26 18.45
CA ASN A 342 16.54 17.51 18.29
C ASN A 342 17.44 16.30 18.61
N GLU A 343 16.86 15.14 18.90
CA GLU A 343 17.63 13.91 19.07
C GLU A 343 18.22 13.43 17.73
N ARG A 344 19.40 12.79 17.80
CA ARG A 344 20.07 12.28 16.59
C ARG A 344 19.15 11.29 15.88
N PRO A 345 19.14 11.25 14.53
CA PRO A 345 18.31 10.33 13.78
C PRO A 345 18.70 8.88 14.12
N SER A 346 17.93 8.26 14.99
CA SER A 346 18.05 6.86 15.37
C SER A 346 16.69 6.17 15.26
N THR A 347 16.70 4.84 15.22
CA THR A 347 15.46 4.08 15.36
C THR A 347 14.83 4.30 16.74
N VAL A 348 13.52 4.13 16.83
CA VAL A 348 12.76 4.25 18.08
C VAL A 348 12.12 2.90 18.40
N ASP A 349 12.59 2.28 19.48
CA ASP A 349 12.00 1.07 20.05
C ASP A 349 10.76 1.42 20.86
N VAL A 350 9.61 0.84 20.48
CA VAL A 350 8.32 1.02 21.16
C VAL A 350 8.07 -0.18 22.07
N ARG A 351 8.08 0.04 23.40
CA ARG A 351 7.85 -1.01 24.40
C ARG A 351 6.73 -0.63 25.36
N LEU A 352 5.85 -1.55 25.67
CA LEU A 352 4.75 -1.37 26.62
C LEU A 352 4.94 -2.27 27.83
N GLU A 353 4.71 -1.72 29.01
CA GLU A 353 4.56 -2.46 30.27
C GLU A 353 3.11 -2.25 30.74
N ILE A 354 2.38 -3.34 30.86
CA ILE A 354 0.95 -3.35 31.17
C ILE A 354 0.78 -4.03 32.53
N GLU A 355 0.07 -3.41 33.47
CA GLU A 355 -0.17 -3.95 34.81
C GLU A 355 -1.66 -3.90 35.15
N ALA A 356 -2.20 -4.97 35.71
CA ALA A 356 -3.58 -5.09 36.16
C ALA A 356 -3.67 -5.44 37.66
N ALA A 357 -4.74 -5.00 38.32
CA ALA A 357 -4.99 -5.29 39.73
C ALA A 357 -5.34 -6.77 39.95
N GLN A 358 -5.91 -7.40 38.93
CA GLN A 358 -6.28 -8.81 38.90
C GLN A 358 -5.57 -9.47 37.71
N GLY A 359 -5.41 -10.79 37.74
CA GLY A 359 -4.86 -11.51 36.61
C GLY A 359 -5.68 -11.26 35.34
N PHE A 360 -5.02 -11.13 34.18
CA PHE A 360 -5.70 -10.92 32.90
C PHE A 360 -6.73 -12.04 32.68
N PRO A 361 -7.97 -11.70 32.28
CA PRO A 361 -8.99 -12.71 31.98
C PRO A 361 -8.54 -13.66 30.85
N GLU A 362 -9.14 -14.85 30.80
CA GLU A 362 -8.92 -15.76 29.68
C GLU A 362 -9.36 -15.13 28.35
N ASN A 363 -8.65 -15.47 27.27
CA ASN A 363 -8.91 -14.96 25.92
C ASN A 363 -8.87 -13.43 25.80
N THR A 364 -7.97 -12.77 26.55
CA THR A 364 -7.73 -11.33 26.43
C THR A 364 -6.83 -11.03 25.23
N LYS A 365 -7.32 -10.20 24.31
CA LYS A 365 -6.54 -9.58 23.22
C LYS A 365 -6.25 -8.12 23.55
N ALA A 366 -5.01 -7.71 23.37
CA ALA A 366 -4.56 -6.32 23.45
C ALA A 366 -4.29 -5.79 22.04
N TYR A 367 -4.85 -4.62 21.73
CA TYR A 367 -4.58 -3.89 20.50
C TYR A 367 -3.78 -2.64 20.87
N CYS A 368 -2.64 -2.45 20.20
CA CYS A 368 -1.81 -1.26 20.30
C CYS A 368 -1.84 -0.54 18.96
N ILE A 369 -2.39 0.67 18.95
CA ILE A 369 -2.44 1.52 17.76
C ILE A 369 -1.41 2.63 17.92
N ILE A 370 -0.45 2.68 17.01
CA ILE A 370 0.59 3.70 16.92
C ILE A 370 0.16 4.72 15.88
N ILE A 371 0.11 5.98 16.28
CA ILE A 371 -0.13 7.10 15.38
C ILE A 371 1.18 7.83 15.16
N HIS A 372 1.63 7.93 13.92
CA HIS A 372 2.83 8.66 13.54
C HIS A 372 2.62 9.45 12.25
N ASP A 373 3.46 10.45 12.03
CA ASP A 373 3.44 11.19 10.77
C ASP A 373 4.07 10.36 9.65
N CYS A 374 3.48 10.45 8.47
CA CYS A 374 3.98 9.88 7.23
C CYS A 374 4.12 11.01 6.20
N ILE A 375 5.28 11.10 5.56
CA ILE A 375 5.54 12.04 4.48
C ILE A 375 5.83 11.23 3.22
N MET A 376 4.86 11.21 2.32
CA MET A 376 4.99 10.47 1.08
C MET A 376 5.39 11.41 -0.06
N GLU A 377 6.65 11.33 -0.51
CA GLU A 377 7.13 12.08 -1.67
C GLU A 377 6.95 11.27 -2.97
N CYS A 378 6.29 11.85 -3.97
CA CYS A 378 6.15 11.24 -5.30
C CYS A 378 7.19 11.85 -6.29
N LYS A 379 8.40 11.32 -6.45
CA LYS A 379 9.45 11.68 -7.47
C LYS A 379 10.39 10.46 -7.66
N SER A 380 11.12 10.15 -8.75
CA SER A 380 11.29 10.62 -10.13
C SER A 380 12.03 9.53 -10.94
N TRP A 381 11.98 9.60 -12.28
CA TRP A 381 12.41 8.55 -13.22
C TRP A 381 13.43 9.08 -14.26
N LEU A 382 14.38 8.24 -14.72
CA LEU A 382 15.12 8.52 -15.97
C LEU A 382 14.26 8.07 -17.15
N TYR A 383 13.83 9.04 -17.95
CA TYR A 383 13.02 8.79 -19.14
C TYR A 383 13.87 9.01 -20.39
N ILE A 384 14.04 7.94 -21.15
CA ILE A 384 14.73 7.97 -22.44
C ILE A 384 13.75 7.52 -23.50
N GLN A 385 13.63 8.25 -24.60
CA GLN A 385 12.89 7.83 -25.80
C GLN A 385 13.82 7.89 -26.99
N GLY A 386 13.60 7.02 -27.97
CA GLY A 386 14.55 6.90 -29.06
C GLY A 386 14.10 5.95 -30.15
N PHE A 387 14.91 5.91 -31.20
CA PHE A 387 14.71 5.04 -32.34
C PHE A 387 15.68 3.87 -32.26
N VAL A 388 15.24 2.71 -32.73
CA VAL A 388 16.17 1.62 -33.01
C VAL A 388 16.46 1.67 -34.50
N LEU A 389 17.72 1.82 -34.88
CA LEU A 389 18.15 1.96 -36.27
C LEU A 389 19.27 0.98 -36.57
N SER A 390 19.31 0.48 -37.81
CA SER A 390 20.36 -0.42 -38.28
C SER A 390 21.71 0.31 -38.32
N SER A 391 22.76 -0.23 -37.69
CA SER A 391 24.12 0.29 -37.86
C SER A 391 24.70 -0.15 -39.21
N ASN A 392 25.67 0.59 -39.76
CA ASN A 392 26.30 0.25 -41.04
C ASN A 392 27.12 -1.05 -40.91
N GLY A 393 26.44 -2.20 -41.00
CA GLY A 393 27.04 -3.53 -41.13
C GLY A 393 26.89 -4.50 -39.95
N ALA A 394 26.40 -4.12 -38.77
CA ALA A 394 26.16 -5.07 -37.67
C ALA A 394 25.19 -4.53 -36.60
N GLU A 395 24.14 -5.29 -36.30
CA GLU A 395 23.13 -5.08 -35.24
C GLU A 395 22.38 -3.73 -35.19
N LYS A 396 21.12 -3.82 -34.74
CA LYS A 396 20.25 -2.64 -34.53
C LYS A 396 20.64 -1.94 -33.23
N GLY A 397 21.02 -0.67 -33.32
CA GLY A 397 21.39 0.17 -32.17
C GLY A 397 20.22 1.04 -31.69
N PHE A 398 20.11 1.28 -30.38
CA PHE A 398 19.17 2.24 -29.82
C PHE A 398 19.80 3.64 -29.80
N TYR A 399 19.11 4.62 -30.38
CA TYR A 399 19.52 6.01 -30.48
C TYR A 399 18.54 6.87 -29.68
N PRO A 400 18.96 7.44 -28.54
CA PRO A 400 18.08 8.29 -27.74
C PRO A 400 17.76 9.57 -28.49
N LYS A 401 16.47 9.79 -28.74
CA LYS A 401 15.92 11.02 -29.31
C LYS A 401 15.68 12.07 -28.24
N GLU A 402 15.25 11.65 -27.06
CA GLU A 402 14.96 12.50 -25.92
C GLU A 402 15.48 11.83 -24.65
N ILE A 403 16.18 12.61 -23.81
CA ILE A 403 16.64 12.19 -22.49
C ILE A 403 16.17 13.20 -21.48
N SER A 404 15.46 12.73 -20.45
CA SER A 404 15.08 13.51 -19.29
C SER A 404 15.69 12.90 -18.05
N ILE A 405 16.61 13.63 -17.42
CA ILE A 405 17.32 13.20 -16.21
C ILE A 405 16.80 14.00 -15.02
N TYR A 406 16.54 13.31 -13.91
CA TYR A 406 16.16 13.94 -12.66
C TYR A 406 17.01 13.39 -11.52
N ASP A 407 17.67 14.27 -10.80
CA ASP A 407 18.66 13.94 -9.76
C ASP A 407 18.11 14.00 -8.32
N GLY A 408 16.80 14.23 -8.16
CA GLY A 408 16.18 14.46 -6.84
C GLY A 408 15.87 15.93 -6.58
N LYS A 409 16.47 16.86 -7.33
CA LYS A 409 16.35 18.32 -7.11
C LYS A 409 15.98 19.07 -8.37
N GLN A 410 16.62 18.76 -9.50
CA GLN A 410 16.47 19.46 -10.77
C GLN A 410 16.20 18.47 -11.91
N ARG A 411 15.48 18.95 -12.94
CA ARG A 411 15.23 18.18 -14.17
C ARG A 411 15.97 18.81 -15.32
N ASN A 412 16.77 18.00 -16.00
CA ASN A 412 17.42 18.38 -17.24
C ASN A 412 16.82 17.58 -18.40
N HIS A 413 16.47 18.28 -19.47
CA HIS A 413 15.80 17.73 -20.64
C HIS A 413 16.65 17.98 -21.89
N TYR A 414 16.85 16.94 -22.69
CA TYR A 414 17.75 16.94 -23.83
C TYR A 414 17.05 16.32 -25.04
N LEU A 415 16.93 17.08 -26.12
CA LEU A 415 16.33 16.62 -27.39
C LEU A 415 17.39 16.58 -28.50
N PHE A 416 17.72 15.38 -28.94
CA PHE A 416 18.77 15.12 -29.93
C PHE A 416 18.28 15.34 -31.36
N LYS A 417 19.17 15.85 -32.21
CA LYS A 417 18.99 15.94 -33.66
C LYS A 417 18.75 14.56 -34.28
N PRO A 418 18.37 14.46 -35.56
CA PRO A 418 18.30 13.16 -36.23
C PRO A 418 19.67 12.45 -36.20
N PRO A 419 19.75 11.17 -35.81
CA PRO A 419 21.03 10.46 -35.79
C PRO A 419 21.62 10.27 -37.18
N ARG A 420 20.77 10.27 -38.22
CA ARG A 420 21.16 10.24 -39.64
C ARG A 420 20.15 11.00 -40.48
N ASP A 421 20.54 11.40 -41.69
CA ASP A 421 19.61 11.95 -42.66
C ASP A 421 18.53 10.91 -43.00
N TYR A 422 17.27 11.32 -42.88
CA TYR A 422 16.11 10.49 -43.17
C TYR A 422 16.16 9.87 -44.57
N ASN A 423 16.69 10.59 -45.56
CA ASN A 423 16.75 10.09 -46.94
C ASN A 423 17.69 8.90 -47.08
N THR A 424 18.74 8.86 -46.26
CA THR A 424 19.77 7.81 -46.23
C THR A 424 19.34 6.55 -45.47
N LEU A 425 18.20 6.60 -44.76
CA LEU A 425 17.66 5.44 -44.04
C LEU A 425 17.12 4.37 -45.00
N SER A 426 17.23 3.11 -44.57
CA SER A 426 16.58 1.98 -45.25
C SER A 426 15.05 2.11 -45.22
N VAL A 427 14.35 1.39 -46.09
CA VAL A 427 12.87 1.39 -46.11
C VAL A 427 12.31 0.89 -44.78
N GLU A 428 12.95 -0.10 -44.17
CA GLU A 428 12.57 -0.66 -42.87
C GLU A 428 12.77 0.36 -41.74
N ASP A 429 13.92 1.02 -41.67
CA ASP A 429 14.20 2.05 -40.66
C ASP A 429 13.25 3.26 -40.82
N LYS A 430 12.89 3.63 -42.06
CA LYS A 430 11.88 4.68 -42.33
C LYS A 430 10.50 4.31 -41.80
N HIS A 431 10.08 3.05 -41.96
CA HIS A 431 8.82 2.56 -41.39
C HIS A 431 8.87 2.54 -39.87
N GLN A 432 9.98 2.10 -39.28
CA GLN A 432 10.18 2.10 -37.84
C GLN A 432 10.12 3.52 -37.28
N VAL A 433 10.86 4.47 -37.86
CA VAL A 433 10.82 5.88 -37.48
C VAL A 433 9.39 6.44 -37.51
N ARG A 434 8.65 6.23 -38.61
CA ARG A 434 7.25 6.67 -38.72
C ARG A 434 6.37 6.01 -37.66
N PHE A 435 6.51 4.70 -37.46
CA PHE A 435 5.73 3.98 -36.48
C PHE A 435 5.98 4.52 -35.06
N THR A 436 7.24 4.70 -34.67
CA THR A 436 7.62 5.20 -33.35
C THR A 436 7.21 6.67 -33.15
N GLU A 437 7.32 7.50 -34.20
CA GLU A 437 6.86 8.89 -34.20
C GLU A 437 5.34 8.98 -33.99
N TYR A 438 4.54 8.23 -34.75
CA TYR A 438 3.07 8.34 -34.67
C TYR A 438 2.41 7.54 -33.55
N ASN A 439 3.01 6.43 -33.12
CA ASN A 439 2.35 5.46 -32.22
C ASN A 439 3.05 5.26 -30.87
N ILE A 440 4.30 5.73 -30.69
CA ILE A 440 5.05 5.48 -29.43
C ILE A 440 5.34 6.77 -28.67
N HIS A 441 6.15 7.68 -29.22
CA HIS A 441 6.64 8.83 -28.44
C HIS A 441 6.26 10.21 -29.03
N GLY A 442 5.67 10.30 -30.22
CA GLY A 442 5.18 11.60 -30.74
C GLY A 442 6.28 12.58 -31.19
N LEU A 443 7.54 12.16 -31.19
CA LEU A 443 8.69 13.03 -31.47
C LEU A 443 9.03 12.95 -32.95
N ARG A 444 8.96 14.09 -33.64
CA ARG A 444 9.33 14.18 -35.05
C ARG A 444 10.78 13.75 -35.26
N TYR A 445 11.04 12.86 -36.22
CA TYR A 445 12.41 12.42 -36.51
C TYR A 445 13.36 13.60 -36.78
N SER A 446 12.87 14.61 -37.50
CA SER A 446 13.58 15.84 -37.89
C SER A 446 13.80 16.86 -36.77
N SER A 447 13.18 16.70 -35.59
CA SER A 447 13.29 17.67 -34.48
C SER A 447 14.61 17.56 -33.71
N GLY A 448 14.82 18.42 -32.72
CA GLY A 448 15.98 18.38 -31.82
C GLY A 448 17.08 19.37 -32.17
N TYR A 449 17.86 19.71 -31.15
CA TYR A 449 18.86 20.78 -31.21
C TYR A 449 20.24 20.33 -30.70
N ILE A 450 20.32 19.17 -30.06
CA ILE A 450 21.55 18.62 -29.48
C ILE A 450 22.19 17.63 -30.44
N ASP A 451 23.50 17.74 -30.65
CA ASP A 451 24.27 16.77 -31.43
C ASP A 451 24.56 15.51 -30.60
N TYR A 452 24.58 14.33 -31.24
CA TYR A 452 24.91 13.07 -30.55
C TYR A 452 26.36 13.07 -30.03
N ALA A 453 27.25 13.89 -30.57
CA ALA A 453 28.59 14.09 -30.00
C ALA A 453 28.56 14.56 -28.53
N ARG A 454 27.48 15.23 -28.09
CA ARG A 454 27.31 15.71 -26.70
C ARG A 454 26.63 14.69 -25.77
N LEU A 455 26.19 13.54 -26.30
CA LEU A 455 25.42 12.55 -25.54
C LEU A 455 26.22 12.03 -24.33
N HIS A 456 27.51 11.76 -24.54
CA HIS A 456 28.41 11.27 -23.50
C HIS A 456 28.59 12.30 -22.37
N ASP A 457 28.98 13.53 -22.70
CA ASP A 457 29.14 14.63 -21.74
C ASP A 457 27.86 14.87 -20.92
N ILE A 458 26.70 14.87 -21.58
CA ILE A 458 25.40 15.06 -20.93
C ILE A 458 25.14 13.95 -19.91
N LEU A 459 25.39 12.69 -20.25
CA LEU A 459 25.17 11.59 -19.31
C LEU A 459 26.16 11.65 -18.15
N TYR A 460 27.43 11.96 -18.41
CA TYR A 460 28.45 12.09 -17.38
C TYR A 460 28.10 13.22 -16.40
N ASP A 461 27.89 14.44 -16.87
CA ASP A 461 27.59 15.62 -16.05
C ASP A 461 26.38 15.42 -15.13
N ASN A 462 25.39 14.65 -15.60
CA ASN A 462 24.14 14.46 -14.87
C ASN A 462 24.12 13.20 -13.99
N LEU A 463 24.99 12.21 -14.24
CA LEU A 463 24.89 10.89 -13.60
C LEU A 463 26.16 10.49 -12.81
N HIS A 464 27.27 11.21 -12.93
CA HIS A 464 28.55 10.85 -12.29
C HIS A 464 28.51 10.78 -10.75
N HIS A 465 27.57 11.47 -10.10
CA HIS A 465 27.35 11.42 -8.66
C HIS A 465 26.25 10.43 -8.23
N ALA A 466 25.56 9.78 -9.17
CA ALA A 466 24.47 8.87 -8.86
C ALA A 466 25.00 7.51 -8.40
N ASN A 467 24.42 6.96 -7.33
CA ASN A 467 24.72 5.59 -6.89
C ASN A 467 23.77 4.55 -7.54
N ILE A 468 22.55 4.97 -7.89
CA ILE A 468 21.52 4.12 -8.50
C ILE A 468 20.79 4.94 -9.58
N ILE A 469 20.54 4.33 -10.74
CA ILE A 469 19.87 4.94 -11.88
C ILE A 469 18.67 4.07 -12.27
N TYR A 470 17.46 4.62 -12.21
CA TYR A 470 16.23 3.90 -12.55
C TYR A 470 15.76 4.23 -13.96
N VAL A 471 15.66 3.23 -14.84
CA VAL A 471 15.28 3.42 -16.25
C VAL A 471 14.20 2.42 -16.68
N ARG A 472 13.23 2.87 -17.48
CA ARG A 472 12.10 2.05 -17.93
C ARG A 472 12.33 1.48 -19.34
N GLY A 473 12.54 0.17 -19.45
CA GLY A 473 12.81 -0.52 -20.72
C GLY A 473 14.16 -1.22 -20.75
N VAL A 474 14.16 -2.51 -21.05
CA VAL A 474 15.39 -3.33 -21.16
C VAL A 474 16.37 -2.72 -22.16
N GLN A 475 15.90 -2.35 -23.35
CA GLN A 475 16.73 -1.76 -24.41
C GLN A 475 17.41 -0.44 -23.99
N LYS A 476 16.76 0.34 -23.12
CA LYS A 476 17.30 1.62 -22.64
C LYS A 476 18.32 1.43 -21.53
N ALA A 477 18.12 0.43 -20.68
CA ALA A 477 19.12 0.02 -19.71
C ALA A 477 20.36 -0.59 -20.36
N ASP A 478 20.18 -1.43 -21.39
CA ASP A 478 21.30 -2.00 -22.14
C ASP A 478 22.12 -0.88 -22.81
N PHE A 479 21.45 0.13 -23.37
CA PHE A 479 22.09 1.34 -23.87
C PHE A 479 22.88 2.07 -22.78
N LEU A 480 22.27 2.35 -21.62
CA LEU A 480 22.94 3.03 -20.51
C LEU A 480 24.11 2.24 -19.93
N GLN A 481 23.97 0.91 -19.84
CA GLN A 481 25.03 0.02 -19.37
C GLN A 481 26.24 0.09 -20.29
N LYS A 482 26.04 0.10 -21.62
CA LYS A 482 27.14 0.25 -22.59
C LYS A 482 27.85 1.59 -22.42
N VAL A 483 27.10 2.69 -22.39
CA VAL A 483 27.68 4.04 -22.30
C VAL A 483 28.39 4.28 -20.96
N ILE A 484 27.82 3.82 -19.83
CA ILE A 484 28.45 3.94 -18.51
C ILE A 484 29.66 2.99 -18.39
N TYR A 485 29.66 1.83 -19.05
CA TYR A 485 30.79 0.91 -19.01
C TYR A 485 32.02 1.46 -19.74
N GLU A 486 31.82 2.18 -20.86
CA GLU A 486 32.89 2.78 -21.66
C GLU A 486 33.59 3.97 -20.94
N GLU A 487 32.87 4.78 -20.16
CA GLU A 487 33.41 6.00 -19.49
C GLU A 487 34.15 5.74 -18.16
N PHE A 488 33.67 4.79 -17.35
CA PHE A 488 34.20 4.55 -16.00
C PHE A 488 35.40 3.57 -15.98
N CYS A 489 35.97 3.22 -17.14
CA CYS A 489 37.19 2.41 -17.25
C CYS A 489 38.45 3.23 -17.58
N ASP A 490 38.33 4.34 -18.32
CA ASP A 490 39.50 5.10 -18.82
C ASP A 490 39.98 6.23 -17.90
N SER A 491 39.27 6.49 -16.79
CA SER A 491 39.57 7.59 -15.86
C SER A 491 40.13 7.15 -14.49
N ASN A 492 40.80 5.99 -14.42
CA ASN A 492 41.48 5.56 -13.19
C ASN A 492 42.93 6.06 -13.11
N ASN A 493 43.08 7.31 -12.68
CA ASN A 493 44.15 7.67 -11.75
C ASN A 493 43.51 7.84 -10.35
N GLY A 494 43.34 6.72 -9.63
CA GLY A 494 43.55 6.70 -8.18
C GLY A 494 42.39 6.97 -7.21
N SER A 495 41.11 6.96 -7.59
CA SER A 495 40.03 6.94 -6.58
C SER A 495 38.84 6.06 -7.00
N SER A 496 38.56 5.02 -6.21
CA SER A 496 37.43 4.11 -6.38
C SER A 496 36.10 4.82 -6.10
N SER A 497 35.48 5.45 -7.10
CA SER A 497 34.05 5.75 -7.05
C SER A 497 33.26 4.50 -7.48
N SER A 498 32.24 4.12 -6.69
CA SER A 498 31.39 2.98 -7.02
C SER A 498 30.55 3.29 -8.25
N ARG A 499 30.54 2.38 -9.24
CA ARG A 499 29.72 2.52 -10.45
C ARG A 499 28.23 2.60 -10.09
N PRO A 500 27.44 3.46 -10.76
CA PRO A 500 26.00 3.52 -10.56
C PRO A 500 25.33 2.19 -10.92
N ILE A 501 24.43 1.71 -10.05
CA ILE A 501 23.62 0.53 -10.31
C ILE A 501 22.44 0.93 -11.21
N ILE A 502 22.34 0.38 -12.42
CA ILE A 502 21.20 0.63 -13.31
C ILE A 502 20.08 -0.37 -13.02
N VAL A 503 18.92 0.15 -12.61
CA VAL A 503 17.73 -0.64 -12.28
C VAL A 503 16.69 -0.47 -13.39
N ILE A 504 16.34 -1.59 -14.03
CA ILE A 504 15.25 -1.64 -15.03
C ILE A 504 13.93 -1.73 -14.28
N VAL A 505 13.10 -0.71 -14.41
CA VAL A 505 11.81 -0.58 -13.71
C VAL A 505 10.84 -1.73 -14.03
N GLU A 506 10.96 -2.30 -15.23
CA GLU A 506 10.10 -3.38 -15.74
C GLU A 506 10.66 -4.79 -15.48
N LYS A 507 11.93 -4.92 -15.08
CA LYS A 507 12.55 -6.19 -14.64
C LYS A 507 12.62 -6.26 -13.11
N PHE A 508 11.52 -5.98 -12.43
CA PHE A 508 11.21 -6.80 -11.25
C PHE A 508 10.72 -8.16 -11.77
N ASP A 509 11.66 -8.89 -12.38
CA ASP A 509 11.51 -10.20 -12.99
C ASP A 509 12.55 -11.10 -12.32
N VAL A 510 12.09 -12.21 -11.76
CA VAL A 510 12.80 -13.12 -10.83
C VAL A 510 13.93 -13.89 -11.54
N ASN A 511 14.06 -13.77 -12.86
CA ASN A 511 14.98 -14.54 -13.68
C ASN A 511 16.45 -14.08 -13.68
N ILE A 512 16.84 -13.06 -12.93
CA ILE A 512 18.26 -12.72 -12.73
C ILE A 512 18.89 -13.51 -11.56
N MET A 513 18.08 -14.15 -10.70
CA MET A 513 18.60 -15.03 -9.64
C MET A 513 18.99 -16.43 -10.14
N SER A 514 18.62 -16.82 -11.36
CA SER A 514 19.00 -18.11 -11.97
C SER A 514 20.36 -18.09 -12.68
N GLN A 515 21.02 -16.93 -12.76
CA GLN A 515 22.33 -16.76 -13.39
C GLN A 515 23.46 -16.35 -12.43
N LEU A 516 23.21 -16.33 -11.11
CA LEU A 516 24.32 -16.33 -10.15
C LEU A 516 25.10 -17.65 -10.30
N PRO A 517 26.45 -17.64 -10.24
CA PRO A 517 27.25 -18.83 -10.45
C PRO A 517 26.77 -19.98 -9.57
N LYS A 518 26.29 -21.06 -10.22
CA LYS A 518 26.20 -22.39 -9.61
C LYS A 518 27.62 -22.91 -9.38
N TYR A 519 28.32 -22.40 -8.37
CA TYR A 519 29.56 -23.00 -7.89
C TYR A 519 29.73 -22.74 -6.40
N ILE A 520 29.12 -23.60 -5.58
CA ILE A 520 29.84 -24.33 -4.54
C ILE A 520 29.26 -25.74 -4.54
N GLU A 521 29.76 -26.60 -5.43
CA GLU A 521 29.74 -28.04 -5.13
C GLU A 521 30.64 -28.23 -3.92
N ILE A 522 30.04 -28.50 -2.76
CA ILE A 522 30.75 -29.20 -1.70
C ILE A 522 30.95 -30.61 -2.23
N HIS A 523 32.14 -30.88 -2.77
CA HIS A 523 32.61 -32.25 -2.94
C HIS A 523 32.46 -32.94 -1.59
N ARG A 524 31.59 -33.96 -1.54
CA ARG A 524 31.63 -34.97 -0.48
C ARG A 524 32.92 -35.74 -0.67
N GLY A 525 34.01 -35.21 -0.10
CA GLY A 525 35.22 -35.98 0.14
C GLY A 525 34.87 -37.07 1.13
N SER A 526 34.85 -38.31 0.65
CA SER A 526 34.87 -39.53 1.42
C SER A 526 35.95 -39.42 2.49
N VAL A 527 35.58 -39.67 3.74
CA VAL A 527 36.53 -39.88 4.84
C VAL A 527 37.29 -41.17 4.56
N PRO A 528 38.63 -41.16 4.47
CA PRO A 528 39.41 -42.37 4.67
C PRO A 528 39.50 -42.62 6.18
N GLU A 529 39.18 -43.84 6.58
CA GLU A 529 39.49 -44.39 7.90
C GLU A 529 41.01 -44.36 8.14
N ASP A 530 41.37 -44.18 9.42
CA ASP A 530 42.68 -44.39 10.05
C ASP A 530 43.82 -43.38 9.75
N GLU A 531 44.16 -42.56 10.76
CA GLU A 531 45.34 -42.76 11.62
C GLU A 531 45.53 -41.59 12.62
N ASN A 532 46.12 -41.93 13.76
CA ASN A 532 46.29 -41.12 14.96
C ASN A 532 46.99 -39.77 14.75
N TRP A 533 46.55 -38.74 15.49
CA TRP A 533 47.45 -37.94 16.35
C TRP A 533 46.71 -37.12 17.42
N SER A 534 47.44 -36.89 18.50
CA SER A 534 47.01 -36.72 19.89
C SER A 534 46.78 -35.28 20.35
N SER A 535 45.90 -35.17 21.36
CA SER A 535 45.89 -34.20 22.49
C SER A 535 45.94 -32.69 22.21
N GLY A 536 44.84 -32.00 22.57
CA GLY A 536 44.83 -30.55 22.77
C GLY A 536 43.44 -30.02 23.15
N SER A 537 43.28 -29.64 24.41
CA SER A 537 42.07 -29.19 25.11
C SER A 537 41.35 -27.96 24.53
N SER A 538 40.01 -28.01 24.45
CA SER A 538 39.05 -27.07 25.09
C SER A 538 37.62 -27.29 24.58
N SER A 539 36.75 -27.85 25.43
CA SER A 539 35.33 -28.10 25.17
C SER A 539 34.44 -27.16 25.98
N SER A 540 33.88 -26.12 25.35
CA SER A 540 32.67 -25.44 25.85
C SER A 540 31.89 -24.59 24.83
N SER A 541 32.33 -24.43 23.58
CA SER A 541 31.66 -23.56 22.58
C SER A 541 30.87 -24.27 21.47
N ARG A 542 30.94 -25.61 21.37
CA ARG A 542 30.43 -26.33 20.17
C ARG A 542 28.95 -26.74 20.22
N SER A 543 28.31 -26.86 21.38
CA SER A 543 26.89 -27.27 21.45
C SER A 543 25.92 -26.14 21.10
N SER A 544 26.21 -24.90 21.51
CA SER A 544 25.36 -23.73 21.26
C SER A 544 25.36 -23.30 19.79
N HIS A 545 26.51 -23.39 19.10
CA HIS A 545 26.60 -23.05 17.67
C HIS A 545 25.85 -24.04 16.77
N THR A 546 25.87 -25.32 17.12
CA THR A 546 25.22 -26.38 16.32
C THR A 546 23.69 -26.30 16.42
N LEU A 547 23.15 -25.84 17.57
CA LEU A 547 21.72 -25.66 17.77
C LEU A 547 21.18 -24.43 17.01
N VAL A 548 21.92 -23.31 17.04
CA VAL A 548 21.58 -22.06 16.32
C VAL A 548 21.57 -22.28 14.80
N LEU A 549 22.59 -22.96 14.27
CA LEU A 549 22.68 -23.28 12.84
C LEU A 549 21.53 -24.17 12.37
N LYS A 550 21.09 -25.13 13.19
CA LYS A 550 19.97 -26.02 12.84
C LYS A 550 18.64 -25.26 12.77
N THR A 551 18.39 -24.34 13.71
CA THR A 551 17.20 -23.48 13.72
C THR A 551 17.18 -22.49 12.55
N GLU A 552 18.34 -21.96 12.14
CA GLU A 552 18.44 -21.10 10.95
C GLU A 552 18.21 -21.84 9.64
N ILE A 553 18.69 -23.08 9.54
CA ILE A 553 18.47 -23.97 8.38
C ILE A 553 17.00 -24.36 8.27
N ASP A 554 16.34 -24.72 9.38
CA ASP A 554 14.91 -25.09 9.38
C ASP A 554 14.01 -23.89 9.03
N ASN A 555 14.39 -22.67 9.45
CA ASN A 555 13.71 -21.43 9.06
C ASN A 555 13.90 -21.10 7.57
N HIS A 556 15.08 -21.38 7.01
CA HIS A 556 15.33 -21.23 5.56
C HIS A 556 14.55 -22.25 4.74
N ILE A 557 14.45 -23.51 5.19
CA ILE A 557 13.67 -24.56 4.53
C ILE A 557 12.17 -24.20 4.51
N LYS A 558 11.62 -23.68 5.61
CA LYS A 558 10.23 -23.20 5.66
C LYS A 558 9.98 -21.99 4.75
N LYS A 559 10.96 -21.08 4.63
CA LYS A 559 10.89 -19.95 3.69
C LYS A 559 10.91 -20.41 2.23
N LEU A 560 11.73 -21.41 1.91
CA LEU A 560 11.83 -22.00 0.57
C LEU A 560 10.59 -22.80 0.18
N GLN A 561 9.93 -23.47 1.13
CA GLN A 561 8.67 -24.17 0.88
C GLN A 561 7.51 -23.21 0.58
N ARG A 562 7.42 -22.06 1.27
CA ARG A 562 6.45 -21.00 0.96
C ARG A 562 6.70 -20.36 -0.41
N LEU A 563 7.96 -20.10 -0.76
CA LEU A 563 8.33 -19.59 -2.08
C LEU A 563 7.96 -20.57 -3.20
N LYS A 564 8.01 -21.88 -2.95
CA LYS A 564 7.60 -22.90 -3.92
C LYS A 564 6.08 -22.89 -4.17
N GLU A 565 5.28 -22.70 -3.12
CA GLU A 565 3.82 -22.56 -3.24
C GLU A 565 3.42 -21.27 -3.99
N ASP A 566 4.15 -20.18 -3.78
CA ASP A 566 3.95 -18.91 -4.50
C ASP A 566 4.34 -19.01 -5.99
N ILE A 567 5.34 -19.83 -6.33
CA ILE A 567 5.76 -20.12 -7.71
C ILE A 567 4.73 -20.97 -8.45
N ASP A 568 4.16 -22.01 -7.82
CA ASP A 568 3.09 -22.83 -8.41
C ASP A 568 1.81 -22.01 -8.72
N ILE A 569 1.52 -20.99 -7.90
CA ILE A 569 0.42 -20.04 -8.12
C ILE A 569 0.73 -19.10 -9.31
N PHE A 570 2.00 -18.76 -9.53
CA PHE A 570 2.45 -17.90 -10.62
C PHE A 570 2.51 -18.63 -11.97
N GLU A 571 2.96 -19.89 -12.01
CA GLU A 571 2.96 -20.72 -13.23
C GLU A 571 1.53 -20.93 -13.77
N ARG A 572 0.55 -21.12 -12.87
CA ARG A 572 -0.89 -21.19 -13.25
C ARG A 572 -1.42 -19.89 -13.87
N LYS A 573 -0.87 -18.72 -13.51
CA LYS A 573 -1.22 -17.43 -14.11
C LYS A 573 -0.55 -17.22 -15.47
N LEU A 574 0.62 -17.83 -15.70
CA LEU A 574 1.35 -17.77 -16.97
C LEU A 574 0.72 -18.65 -18.06
N GLU A 575 0.18 -19.82 -17.70
CA GLU A 575 -0.60 -20.67 -18.62
C GLU A 575 -1.87 -19.94 -19.13
N MET A 576 -2.56 -19.19 -18.26
CA MET A 576 -3.70 -18.35 -18.66
C MET A 576 -3.30 -17.23 -19.63
N PHE A 577 -2.11 -16.65 -19.46
CA PHE A 577 -1.62 -15.57 -20.33
C PHE A 577 -1.17 -16.08 -21.71
N THR A 578 -0.70 -17.33 -21.77
CA THR A 578 -0.30 -18.00 -23.02
C THR A 578 -1.52 -18.38 -23.89
N GLU A 579 -2.64 -18.77 -23.26
CA GLU A 579 -3.93 -18.93 -23.97
C GLU A 579 -4.53 -17.58 -24.43
N PHE A 580 -4.30 -16.50 -23.69
CA PHE A 580 -4.69 -15.15 -24.10
C PHE A 580 -3.89 -14.65 -25.33
N GLN A 581 -2.61 -15.01 -25.44
CA GLN A 581 -1.80 -14.74 -26.65
C GLN A 581 -2.25 -15.55 -27.87
N LYS A 582 -2.76 -16.78 -27.69
CA LYS A 582 -3.35 -17.57 -28.79
C LYS A 582 -4.64 -16.95 -29.33
N LEU A 583 -5.43 -16.30 -28.48
CA LEU A 583 -6.62 -15.54 -28.89
C LEU A 583 -6.30 -14.26 -29.69
N MET A 584 -5.14 -13.64 -29.45
CA MET A 584 -4.66 -12.45 -30.17
C MET A 584 -3.99 -12.76 -31.54
N LEU A 585 -3.67 -14.02 -31.82
CA LEU A 585 -3.08 -14.48 -33.09
C LEU A 585 -4.12 -14.64 -34.23
N TRP A 586 -5.39 -14.26 -34.02
CA TRP A 586 -6.42 -14.29 -35.06
C TRP A 586 -6.26 -13.18 -36.14
N ASP A 587 -5.34 -12.22 -35.96
CA ASP A 587 -5.22 -11.06 -36.85
C ASP A 587 -4.13 -11.17 -37.95
N GLU A 588 -3.23 -12.16 -37.89
CA GLU A 588 -2.22 -12.36 -38.96
C GLU A 588 -2.83 -12.84 -40.29
N LYS A 589 -3.99 -13.49 -40.24
CA LYS A 589 -4.74 -13.90 -41.46
C LYS A 589 -5.46 -12.73 -42.13
N VAL A 590 -5.76 -11.66 -41.40
CA VAL A 590 -6.37 -10.44 -41.97
C VAL A 590 -5.32 -9.64 -42.73
N PHE A 591 -4.10 -9.54 -42.18
CA PHE A 591 -2.98 -8.84 -42.83
C PHE A 591 -2.52 -9.48 -44.15
N LYS A 592 -2.56 -10.81 -44.29
CA LYS A 592 -2.24 -11.49 -45.56
C LYS A 592 -3.28 -11.32 -46.68
N ASN A 593 -4.49 -10.81 -46.38
CA ASN A 593 -5.54 -10.59 -47.38
C ASN A 593 -5.60 -9.17 -47.94
N LEU A 594 -4.82 -8.23 -47.40
CA LEU A 594 -4.77 -6.83 -47.88
C LEU A 594 -4.05 -6.66 -49.24
N ASP A 595 -3.18 -7.60 -49.63
CA ASP A 595 -2.54 -7.55 -50.95
C ASP A 595 -3.47 -7.94 -52.12
N ARG A 596 -4.66 -8.53 -51.86
CA ARG A 596 -5.66 -8.80 -52.91
C ARG A 596 -6.48 -7.58 -53.33
N PHE A 597 -6.42 -6.48 -52.58
CA PHE A 597 -7.21 -5.27 -52.89
C PHE A 597 -6.44 -4.19 -53.67
N LYS A 598 -5.16 -4.42 -54.00
CA LYS A 598 -4.34 -3.46 -54.76
C LYS A 598 -4.62 -3.39 -56.28
N ASN A 599 -5.49 -4.25 -56.82
CA ASN A 599 -5.76 -4.33 -58.27
C ASN A 599 -7.18 -3.93 -58.71
N ILE A 600 -7.93 -3.20 -57.89
CA ILE A 600 -9.26 -2.69 -58.31
C ILE A 600 -9.11 -1.24 -58.77
N SER A 601 -9.08 -1.04 -60.10
CA SER A 601 -9.14 0.28 -60.72
C SER A 601 -10.44 1.01 -60.38
N PRO A 602 -10.43 2.37 -60.26
CA PRO A 602 -11.62 3.12 -59.88
C PRO A 602 -12.66 3.13 -61.02
N PRO A 603 -13.97 2.91 -60.75
CA PRO A 603 -15.01 3.13 -61.73
C PRO A 603 -15.25 4.63 -61.92
N THR A 604 -15.42 5.00 -63.18
CA THR A 604 -15.61 6.36 -63.69
C THR A 604 -16.87 7.03 -63.16
N SER A 605 -16.77 8.34 -62.93
CA SER A 605 -17.87 9.21 -62.53
C SER A 605 -19.03 9.16 -63.53
N LYS A 606 -20.22 8.78 -63.08
CA LYS A 606 -21.48 9.23 -63.66
C LYS A 606 -22.25 10.04 -62.63
N ARG A 607 -22.35 11.34 -62.92
CA ARG A 607 -23.41 12.23 -62.41
C ARG A 607 -24.76 11.58 -62.72
N THR A 608 -25.66 11.53 -61.73
CA THR A 608 -27.07 11.94 -61.88
C THR A 608 -27.75 12.06 -60.52
N ASN A 609 -28.20 13.29 -60.27
CA ASN A 609 -29.24 13.78 -59.35
C ASN A 609 -30.21 12.75 -58.76
N LEU A 610 -30.37 12.78 -57.43
CA LEU A 610 -31.54 13.35 -56.72
C LEU A 610 -31.25 13.41 -55.21
#